data_AF-A0A2P8GQU8-F1
#
_entry.id   AF-A0A2P8GQU8-F1
#
_cell.length_a   1.000
_cell.length_b   1.000
_cell.length_c   1.000
_cell.angle_alpha   90.00
_cell.angle_beta   90.00
_cell.angle_gamma   90.00
#
_symmetry.space_group_name_H-M   'P 1'
#
loop_
_entity.id
_entity.type
_entity.pdbx_description
1 polymer ?
#
loop_
_entity_poly.entity_id
_entity_poly.type
_entity_poly.pdbx_seq_one_letter_code
_entity_poly.pdbx_strand_id
1 'polypeptide(L)'
;MKWRKFLAPVLGATLLVTGTATTTFAHGTPKTDTTGVELRLTLDSLLSEHYALAVDSMMKVYDGDKGAEAAVAALEANAADMEPVIASVYGEEGGAAFEEIFTKHNTGTEEYALAVKEGDKKMQQEALEEIQSFVNDMGAFLGTATEGNLPEDGATQALRQHEDFVQDTFDLYSAGKYEEAYTSYLEGFKQIFGAGSAISGAIATQFPDKFSDPNTPAGDFRSTVNRIAAEHFALAQLSMAKGYNGADDFDFANWAQDQNTEEFRGAIASIYGEEAGTQFVEIWDNQHISVQSDLAGAAASEDQAAAGEAADALTNEFATELGTFLSTATEDRMPKEDTIAGIQAHETSVIDTFNQYVAGDFETSYETYRTGYALMFDIGAGLSSAIVDQFPDNFHNDAPEKMPKTGFGGTAGQSNTMVLWVTLSSLILIGAGTLTYRQSKQQ
;
A
#
# COMPACT_ATOMS: atom_id res chain seq x y z
N MET A 1 -9.91 -32.15 -25.50
CA MET A 1 -8.55 -31.69 -25.19
C MET A 1 -8.21 -30.49 -26.05
N LYS A 2 -8.44 -29.29 -25.54
CA LYS A 2 -7.95 -28.04 -26.13
C LYS A 2 -7.00 -27.46 -25.08
N TRP A 3 -5.72 -27.39 -25.41
CA TRP A 3 -4.71 -26.72 -24.59
C TRP A 3 -5.04 -25.23 -24.56
N ARG A 4 -5.40 -24.70 -23.38
CA ARG A 4 -5.33 -23.27 -23.10
C ARG A 4 -3.86 -22.97 -22.80
N LYS A 5 -3.28 -22.03 -23.55
CA LYS A 5 -1.95 -21.48 -23.27
C LYS A 5 -2.13 -20.51 -22.10
N PHE A 6 -1.50 -20.80 -20.96
CA PHE A 6 -1.26 -19.80 -19.93
C PHE A 6 -0.27 -18.78 -20.52
N LEU A 7 -0.72 -17.54 -20.67
CA LEU A 7 0.15 -16.38 -20.81
C LEU A 7 0.28 -15.82 -19.41
N ALA A 8 1.41 -16.05 -18.75
CA ALA A 8 1.74 -15.35 -17.52
C ALA A 8 2.07 -13.89 -17.88
N PRO A 9 1.41 -12.88 -17.29
CA PRO A 9 1.94 -11.53 -17.33
C PRO A 9 3.14 -11.49 -16.38
N VAL A 10 4.35 -11.55 -16.94
CA VAL A 10 5.55 -11.12 -16.23
C VAL A 10 5.43 -9.61 -16.09
N LEU A 11 4.81 -9.14 -15.01
CA LEU A 11 4.94 -7.76 -14.57
C LEU A 11 6.42 -7.55 -14.23
N GLY A 12 7.04 -6.64 -14.98
CA GLY A 12 8.48 -6.61 -15.18
C GLY A 12 9.25 -6.24 -13.92
N ALA A 13 9.88 -7.24 -13.31
CA ALA A 13 11.11 -7.02 -12.55
C ALA A 13 12.20 -6.56 -13.53
N THR A 14 12.34 -5.24 -13.72
CA THR A 14 13.52 -4.69 -14.39
C THR A 14 14.76 -5.01 -13.55
N LEU A 15 15.48 -6.06 -13.96
CA LEU A 15 16.82 -6.38 -13.47
C LEU A 15 17.76 -5.18 -13.68
N LEU A 16 17.96 -4.39 -12.63
CA LEU A 16 18.98 -3.35 -12.57
C LEU A 16 20.37 -4.00 -12.42
N VAL A 17 21.07 -4.18 -13.54
CA VAL A 17 22.52 -4.38 -13.55
C VAL A 17 23.17 -3.00 -13.47
N THR A 18 23.46 -2.51 -12.27
CA THR A 18 24.33 -1.33 -12.09
C THR A 18 25.76 -1.78 -11.84
N GLY A 19 26.66 -1.27 -12.70
CA GLY A 19 28.08 -1.58 -12.68
C GLY A 19 28.78 -1.14 -11.40
N THR A 20 29.66 -2.00 -10.89
CA THR A 20 30.51 -1.76 -9.73
C THR A 20 31.45 -0.57 -9.98
N ALA A 21 31.18 0.54 -9.30
CA ALA A 21 32.17 1.59 -9.07
C ALA A 21 32.27 1.85 -7.55
N THR A 22 33.32 1.31 -6.95
CA THR A 22 33.75 1.68 -5.58
C THR A 22 34.08 3.17 -5.53
N THR A 23 33.29 3.94 -4.78
CA THR A 23 33.65 5.30 -4.38
C THR A 23 33.46 5.50 -2.87
N THR A 24 34.52 6.01 -2.27
CA THR A 24 34.70 6.45 -0.88
C THR A 24 33.57 7.34 -0.35
N PHE A 25 33.13 7.09 0.89
CA PHE A 25 32.12 7.84 1.65
C PHE A 25 32.46 9.34 1.78
N ALA A 26 31.90 10.16 0.91
CA ALA A 26 31.62 11.57 1.17
C ALA A 26 30.18 11.65 1.72
N HIS A 27 29.87 12.64 2.58
CA HIS A 27 28.48 12.98 2.93
C HIS A 27 27.75 13.36 1.62
N GLY A 28 27.11 12.37 0.99
CA GLY A 28 26.37 12.53 -0.25
C GLY A 28 24.98 13.09 0.04
N THR A 29 24.42 13.81 -0.92
CA THR A 29 23.01 14.22 -0.92
C THR A 29 22.12 13.00 -0.61
N PRO A 30 21.09 13.15 0.25
CA PRO A 30 20.15 12.07 0.53
C PRO A 30 19.55 11.52 -0.77
N LYS A 31 19.37 10.20 -0.83
CA LYS A 31 18.88 9.49 -2.01
C LYS A 31 17.69 8.63 -1.67
N THR A 32 16.69 8.65 -2.55
CA THR A 32 15.49 7.82 -2.45
C THR A 32 15.59 6.53 -3.27
N ASP A 33 16.66 6.34 -4.06
CA ASP A 33 16.79 5.28 -5.08
C ASP A 33 17.98 4.34 -4.83
N THR A 34 18.44 4.23 -3.58
CA THR A 34 19.54 3.32 -3.24
C THR A 34 19.10 1.86 -3.27
N THR A 35 20.03 0.92 -3.43
CA THR A 35 19.68 -0.51 -3.59
C THR A 35 18.88 -1.07 -2.42
N GLY A 36 19.17 -0.62 -1.19
CA GLY A 36 18.35 -0.95 -0.02
C GLY A 36 16.95 -0.39 -0.10
N VAL A 37 16.82 0.90 -0.45
CA VAL A 37 15.51 1.55 -0.57
C VAL A 37 14.67 0.88 -1.66
N GLU A 38 15.23 0.54 -2.82
CA GLU A 38 14.48 -0.18 -3.87
C GLU A 38 14.02 -1.58 -3.41
N LEU A 39 14.87 -2.31 -2.67
CA LEU A 39 14.47 -3.59 -2.08
C LEU A 39 13.29 -3.41 -1.12
N ARG A 40 13.38 -2.42 -0.22
CA ARG A 40 12.30 -2.11 0.72
C ARG A 40 11.01 -1.78 -0.01
N LEU A 41 11.04 -0.95 -1.04
CA LEU A 41 9.84 -0.51 -1.74
C LEU A 41 9.20 -1.61 -2.57
N THR A 42 10.01 -2.53 -3.10
CA THR A 42 9.50 -3.76 -3.72
C THR A 42 8.71 -4.59 -2.71
N LEU A 43 9.25 -4.76 -1.49
CA LEU A 43 8.56 -5.47 -0.41
C LEU A 43 7.33 -4.71 0.08
N ASP A 44 7.43 -3.39 0.30
CA ASP A 44 6.32 -2.53 0.70
C ASP A 44 5.16 -2.62 -0.31
N SER A 45 5.46 -2.63 -1.62
CA SER A 45 4.47 -2.77 -2.68
C SER A 45 3.73 -4.09 -2.63
N LEU A 46 4.46 -5.20 -2.63
CA LEU A 46 3.86 -6.53 -2.63
C LEU A 46 3.08 -6.81 -1.34
N LEU A 47 3.64 -6.46 -0.18
CA LEU A 47 3.01 -6.73 1.11
C LEU A 47 1.79 -5.84 1.38
N SER A 48 1.80 -4.58 0.93
CA SER A 48 0.62 -3.71 1.06
C SER A 48 -0.49 -4.08 0.08
N GLU A 49 -0.15 -4.44 -1.16
CA GLU A 49 -1.11 -5.01 -2.12
C GLU A 49 -1.74 -6.29 -1.55
N HIS A 50 -0.91 -7.15 -0.93
CA HIS A 50 -1.37 -8.36 -0.26
C HIS A 50 -2.44 -8.08 0.80
N TYR A 51 -2.19 -7.12 1.69
CA TYR A 51 -3.14 -6.74 2.74
C TYR A 51 -4.46 -6.22 2.16
N ALA A 52 -4.41 -5.36 1.13
CA ALA A 52 -5.61 -4.84 0.48
C ALA A 52 -6.43 -5.96 -0.19
N LEU A 53 -5.76 -6.86 -0.93
CA LEU A 53 -6.41 -7.99 -1.61
C LEU A 53 -6.95 -9.02 -0.61
N ALA A 54 -6.27 -9.26 0.50
CA ALA A 54 -6.73 -10.17 1.55
C ALA A 54 -8.06 -9.67 2.13
N VAL A 55 -8.11 -8.42 2.56
CA VAL A 55 -9.35 -7.84 3.13
C VAL A 55 -10.46 -7.79 2.09
N ASP A 56 -10.19 -7.32 0.86
CA ASP A 56 -11.19 -7.24 -0.21
C ASP A 56 -11.75 -8.63 -0.58
N SER A 57 -10.89 -9.63 -0.75
CA SER A 57 -11.32 -11.00 -1.05
C SER A 57 -12.16 -11.60 0.07
N MET A 58 -11.78 -11.43 1.33
CA MET A 58 -12.59 -11.89 2.48
C MET A 58 -13.98 -11.24 2.50
N MET A 59 -14.05 -9.91 2.34
CA MET A 59 -15.33 -9.18 2.26
C MET A 59 -16.20 -9.70 1.11
N LYS A 60 -15.62 -9.87 -0.08
CA LYS A 60 -16.32 -10.37 -1.27
C LYS A 60 -16.81 -11.80 -1.12
N VAL A 61 -15.99 -12.69 -0.54
CA VAL A 61 -16.38 -14.06 -0.23
C VAL A 61 -17.58 -14.05 0.71
N TYR A 62 -17.51 -13.27 1.81
CA TYR A 62 -18.59 -13.15 2.78
C TYR A 62 -19.89 -12.60 2.16
N ASP A 63 -19.80 -11.50 1.42
CA ASP A 63 -20.94 -10.86 0.75
C ASP A 63 -21.54 -11.73 -0.37
N GLY A 64 -20.77 -12.71 -0.90
CA GLY A 64 -21.15 -13.47 -2.09
C GLY A 64 -21.08 -12.63 -3.36
N ASP A 65 -20.14 -11.70 -3.40
CA ASP A 65 -19.87 -10.86 -4.55
C ASP A 65 -19.41 -11.72 -5.74
N LYS A 66 -19.81 -11.34 -6.96
CA LYS A 66 -19.50 -12.10 -8.17
C LYS A 66 -18.01 -12.05 -8.54
N GLY A 67 -17.28 -11.05 -8.05
CA GLY A 67 -15.84 -10.91 -8.23
C GLY A 67 -15.00 -11.66 -7.21
N ALA A 68 -15.60 -12.38 -6.24
CA ALA A 68 -14.86 -13.04 -5.16
C ALA A 68 -13.77 -14.00 -5.67
N GLU A 69 -14.07 -14.83 -6.68
CA GLU A 69 -13.09 -15.77 -7.26
C GLU A 69 -11.89 -15.03 -7.90
N ALA A 70 -12.15 -13.90 -8.56
CA ALA A 70 -11.08 -13.10 -9.16
C ALA A 70 -10.22 -12.37 -8.10
N ALA A 71 -10.85 -11.93 -7.01
CA ALA A 71 -10.15 -11.32 -5.87
C ALA A 71 -9.19 -12.33 -5.20
N VAL A 72 -9.67 -13.55 -4.96
CA VAL A 72 -8.85 -14.65 -4.42
C VAL A 72 -7.71 -14.98 -5.39
N ALA A 73 -7.98 -15.11 -6.69
CA ALA A 73 -6.93 -15.36 -7.68
C ALA A 73 -5.88 -14.23 -7.73
N ALA A 74 -6.29 -12.97 -7.55
CA ALA A 74 -5.38 -11.84 -7.47
C ALA A 74 -4.49 -11.91 -6.22
N LEU A 75 -5.06 -12.28 -5.06
CA LEU A 75 -4.32 -12.51 -3.82
C LEU A 75 -3.27 -13.62 -3.97
N GLU A 76 -3.64 -14.73 -4.62
CA GLU A 76 -2.71 -15.82 -4.95
C GLU A 76 -1.61 -15.38 -5.92
N ALA A 77 -1.95 -14.59 -6.94
CA ALA A 77 -0.97 -14.07 -7.89
C ALA A 77 0.03 -13.11 -7.21
N ASN A 78 -0.45 -12.25 -6.30
CA ASN A 78 0.41 -11.39 -5.49
C ASN A 78 1.37 -12.20 -4.59
N ALA A 79 0.89 -13.28 -3.97
CA ALA A 79 1.75 -14.19 -3.22
C ALA A 79 2.84 -14.83 -4.09
N ALA A 80 2.49 -15.26 -5.30
CA ALA A 80 3.45 -15.82 -6.26
C ALA A 80 4.51 -14.80 -6.69
N ASP A 81 4.16 -13.51 -6.80
CA ASP A 81 5.10 -12.44 -7.16
C ASP A 81 6.13 -12.14 -6.07
N MET A 82 5.91 -12.57 -4.83
CA MET A 82 6.91 -12.46 -3.75
C MET A 82 8.03 -13.49 -3.83
N GLU A 83 7.76 -14.69 -4.35
CA GLU A 83 8.75 -15.77 -4.52
C GLU A 83 10.02 -15.31 -5.25
N PRO A 84 9.96 -14.70 -6.46
CA PRO A 84 11.16 -14.28 -7.18
C PRO A 84 11.95 -13.19 -6.44
N VAL A 85 11.30 -12.35 -5.63
CA VAL A 85 11.98 -11.34 -4.80
C VAL A 85 12.81 -12.02 -3.72
N ILE A 86 12.24 -12.99 -3.01
CA ILE A 86 12.95 -13.77 -1.99
C ILE A 86 14.04 -14.63 -2.62
N ALA A 87 13.77 -15.27 -3.76
CA ALA A 87 14.76 -16.06 -4.50
C ALA A 87 15.96 -15.22 -4.97
N SER A 88 15.76 -13.93 -5.28
CA SER A 88 16.86 -13.03 -5.66
C SER A 88 17.88 -12.82 -4.52
N VAL A 89 17.46 -13.00 -3.27
CA VAL A 89 18.29 -12.83 -2.07
C VAL A 89 18.84 -14.17 -1.58
N TYR A 90 17.95 -15.17 -1.42
CA TYR A 90 18.25 -16.44 -0.76
C TYR A 90 18.34 -17.65 -1.71
N GLY A 91 18.22 -17.42 -3.02
CA GLY A 91 18.22 -18.46 -4.05
C GLY A 91 16.88 -19.19 -4.19
N GLU A 92 16.77 -20.01 -5.24
CA GLU A 92 15.54 -20.75 -5.59
C GLU A 92 14.98 -21.59 -4.43
N GLU A 93 15.86 -22.22 -3.63
CA GLU A 93 15.41 -23.01 -2.46
C GLU A 93 14.77 -22.12 -1.38
N GLY A 94 15.28 -20.90 -1.18
CA GLY A 94 14.71 -19.93 -0.25
C GLY A 94 13.39 -19.36 -0.74
N GLY A 95 13.28 -19.09 -2.05
CA GLY A 95 12.03 -18.67 -2.70
C GLY A 95 10.94 -19.72 -2.56
N ALA A 96 11.23 -20.96 -2.94
CA ALA A 96 10.27 -22.07 -2.84
C ALA A 96 9.82 -22.37 -1.39
N ALA A 97 10.73 -22.25 -0.42
CA ALA A 97 10.38 -22.40 0.99
C ALA A 97 9.46 -21.28 1.48
N PHE A 98 9.68 -20.04 1.03
CA PHE A 98 8.79 -18.92 1.32
C PHE A 98 7.41 -19.15 0.72
N GLU A 99 7.34 -19.50 -0.57
CA GLU A 99 6.08 -19.77 -1.29
C GLU A 99 5.26 -20.86 -0.57
N GLU A 100 5.88 -21.99 -0.20
CA GLU A 100 5.17 -23.09 0.47
C GLU A 100 4.51 -22.65 1.79
N ILE A 101 5.17 -21.78 2.57
CA ILE A 101 4.62 -21.25 3.82
C ILE A 101 3.52 -20.23 3.54
N PHE A 102 3.75 -19.33 2.58
CA PHE A 102 2.87 -18.19 2.31
C PHE A 102 1.56 -18.60 1.63
N THR A 103 1.58 -19.57 0.71
CA THR A 103 0.35 -20.05 0.05
C THR A 103 -0.65 -20.66 1.04
N LYS A 104 -0.17 -21.38 2.06
CA LYS A 104 -1.04 -21.99 3.09
C LYS A 104 -1.84 -20.94 3.87
N HIS A 105 -1.21 -19.80 4.17
CA HIS A 105 -1.87 -18.68 4.83
C HIS A 105 -3.05 -18.15 4.02
N ASN A 106 -2.88 -17.94 2.71
CA ASN A 106 -3.96 -17.43 1.85
C ASN A 106 -5.17 -18.36 1.84
N THR A 107 -4.92 -19.68 1.79
CA THR A 107 -5.99 -20.68 1.89
C THR A 107 -6.74 -20.56 3.22
N GLY A 108 -6.03 -20.45 4.34
CA GLY A 108 -6.65 -20.24 5.65
C GLY A 108 -7.52 -18.98 5.71
N THR A 109 -7.04 -17.88 5.13
CA THR A 109 -7.77 -16.59 5.09
C THR A 109 -9.07 -16.68 4.28
N GLU A 110 -9.04 -17.34 3.11
CA GLU A 110 -10.25 -17.61 2.31
C GLU A 110 -11.23 -18.53 3.04
N GLU A 111 -10.73 -19.66 3.58
CA GLU A 111 -11.53 -20.64 4.30
C GLU A 111 -12.20 -20.02 5.53
N TYR A 112 -11.52 -19.12 6.24
CA TYR A 112 -12.10 -18.41 7.38
C TYR A 112 -13.30 -17.55 6.95
N ALA A 113 -13.17 -16.77 5.88
CA ALA A 113 -14.25 -15.93 5.38
C ALA A 113 -15.47 -16.75 4.93
N LEU A 114 -15.23 -17.87 4.22
CA LEU A 114 -16.27 -18.81 3.83
C LEU A 114 -16.95 -19.44 5.06
N ALA A 115 -16.17 -19.87 6.04
CA ALA A 115 -16.67 -20.48 7.26
C ALA A 115 -17.51 -19.51 8.11
N VAL A 116 -17.14 -18.23 8.15
CA VAL A 116 -17.95 -17.18 8.79
C VAL A 116 -19.28 -17.01 8.07
N LYS A 117 -19.26 -16.92 6.74
CA LYS A 117 -20.48 -16.84 5.92
C LYS A 117 -21.43 -18.02 6.11
N GLU A 118 -20.89 -19.24 6.17
CA GLU A 118 -21.67 -20.46 6.33
C GLU A 118 -22.10 -20.72 7.80
N GLY A 119 -21.52 -19.97 8.75
CA GLY A 119 -21.70 -20.22 10.17
C GLY A 119 -21.05 -21.53 10.66
N ASP A 120 -20.09 -22.07 9.91
CA ASP A 120 -19.38 -23.30 10.27
C ASP A 120 -18.27 -23.00 11.28
N LYS A 121 -18.59 -23.21 12.57
CA LYS A 121 -17.65 -22.98 13.67
C LYS A 121 -16.47 -23.96 13.68
N LYS A 122 -16.60 -25.13 13.06
CA LYS A 122 -15.49 -26.09 12.97
C LYS A 122 -14.49 -25.62 11.93
N MET A 123 -14.97 -25.24 10.74
CA MET A 123 -14.12 -24.71 9.68
C MET A 123 -13.46 -23.38 10.08
N GLN A 124 -14.16 -22.51 10.82
CA GLN A 124 -13.55 -21.30 11.41
C GLN A 124 -12.34 -21.65 12.29
N GLN A 125 -12.48 -22.65 13.17
CA GLN A 125 -11.37 -23.07 14.03
C GLN A 125 -10.22 -23.68 13.23
N GLU A 126 -10.52 -24.52 12.22
CA GLU A 126 -9.51 -25.14 11.37
C GLU A 126 -8.71 -24.09 10.57
N ALA A 127 -9.39 -23.08 10.01
CA ALA A 127 -8.75 -21.96 9.32
C ALA A 127 -7.86 -21.11 10.25
N LEU A 128 -8.33 -20.80 11.46
CA LEU A 128 -7.53 -20.07 12.46
C LEU A 128 -6.28 -20.85 12.91
N GLU A 129 -6.37 -22.18 12.99
CA GLU A 129 -5.21 -23.04 13.29
C GLU A 129 -4.17 -23.01 12.17
N GLU A 130 -4.61 -22.98 10.90
CA GLU A 130 -3.73 -22.84 9.73
C GLU A 130 -3.01 -21.49 9.70
N ILE A 131 -3.76 -20.38 9.87
CA ILE A 131 -3.19 -19.02 9.97
C ILE A 131 -2.19 -18.93 11.12
N GLN A 132 -2.50 -19.57 12.26
CA GLN A 132 -1.57 -19.61 13.38
C GLN A 132 -0.30 -20.41 13.08
N SER A 133 -0.39 -21.50 12.30
CA SER A 133 0.81 -22.24 11.86
C SER A 133 1.69 -21.34 11.01
N PHE A 134 1.11 -20.62 10.05
CA PHE A 134 1.83 -19.67 9.21
C PHE A 134 2.64 -18.66 10.03
N VAL A 135 2.03 -18.02 11.03
CA VAL A 135 2.71 -17.03 11.87
C VAL A 135 3.99 -17.60 12.50
N ASN A 136 3.94 -18.85 12.97
CA ASN A 136 5.09 -19.51 13.59
C ASN A 136 6.12 -19.94 12.54
N ASP A 137 5.68 -20.57 11.45
CA ASP A 137 6.53 -21.11 10.41
C ASP A 137 7.27 -19.99 9.66
N MET A 138 6.57 -18.91 9.33
CA MET A 138 7.16 -17.73 8.68
C MET A 138 8.09 -16.96 9.63
N GLY A 139 7.74 -16.85 10.92
CA GLY A 139 8.63 -16.26 11.93
C GLY A 139 9.96 -17.01 12.03
N ALA A 140 9.92 -18.34 12.10
CA ALA A 140 11.09 -19.21 12.14
C ALA A 140 11.90 -19.15 10.83
N PHE A 141 11.21 -19.14 9.67
CA PHE A 141 11.83 -18.98 8.36
C PHE A 141 12.61 -17.66 8.28
N LEU A 142 11.98 -16.52 8.61
CA LEU A 142 12.61 -15.21 8.56
C LEU A 142 13.79 -15.10 9.53
N GLY A 143 13.65 -15.64 10.74
CA GLY A 143 14.74 -15.70 11.71
C GLY A 143 15.96 -16.49 11.21
N THR A 144 15.70 -17.63 10.58
CA THR A 144 16.75 -18.49 10.02
C THR A 144 17.39 -17.87 8.77
N ALA A 145 16.57 -17.42 7.81
CA ALA A 145 17.02 -16.88 6.53
C ALA A 145 17.90 -15.64 6.72
N THR A 146 17.52 -14.75 7.65
CA THR A 146 18.26 -13.53 7.94
C THR A 146 19.45 -13.72 8.90
N GLU A 147 19.80 -14.97 9.25
CA GLU A 147 20.85 -15.30 10.23
C GLU A 147 20.65 -14.60 11.59
N GLY A 148 19.39 -14.39 11.99
CA GLY A 148 19.02 -13.72 13.23
C GLY A 148 19.10 -12.19 13.20
N ASN A 149 19.41 -11.57 12.04
CA ASN A 149 19.34 -10.11 11.89
C ASN A 149 17.89 -9.59 12.05
N LEU A 150 16.90 -10.41 11.69
CA LEU A 150 15.52 -10.28 12.13
C LEU A 150 15.23 -11.39 13.17
N PRO A 151 15.10 -11.07 14.48
CA PRO A 151 14.84 -12.09 15.49
C PRO A 151 13.50 -12.80 15.26
N GLU A 152 13.47 -14.13 15.36
CA GLU A 152 12.27 -14.98 15.19
C GLU A 152 11.10 -14.51 16.06
N ASP A 153 11.33 -14.24 17.35
CA ASP A 153 10.28 -13.76 18.27
C ASP A 153 9.68 -12.43 17.79
N GLY A 154 10.51 -11.53 17.27
CA GLY A 154 10.09 -10.24 16.74
C GLY A 154 9.30 -10.38 15.44
N ALA A 155 9.76 -11.23 14.52
CA ALA A 155 9.05 -11.56 13.29
C ALA A 155 7.68 -12.19 13.59
N THR A 156 7.65 -13.19 14.47
CA THR A 156 6.42 -13.88 14.89
C THR A 156 5.41 -12.92 15.51
N GLN A 157 5.87 -11.98 16.35
CA GLN A 157 5.00 -10.97 16.95
C GLN A 157 4.42 -10.01 15.90
N ALA A 158 5.24 -9.56 14.95
CA ALA A 158 4.79 -8.65 13.90
C ALA A 158 3.80 -9.32 12.92
N LEU A 159 4.06 -10.58 12.55
CA LEU A 159 3.15 -11.39 11.74
C LEU A 159 1.83 -11.64 12.47
N ARG A 160 1.88 -11.96 13.76
CA ARG A 160 0.66 -12.08 14.57
C ARG A 160 -0.17 -10.81 14.56
N GLN A 161 0.47 -9.66 14.74
CA GLN A 161 -0.24 -8.38 14.71
C GLN A 161 -0.85 -8.10 13.34
N HIS A 162 -0.17 -8.46 12.25
CA HIS A 162 -0.71 -8.36 10.90
C HIS A 162 -1.97 -9.22 10.74
N GLU A 163 -1.91 -10.50 11.13
CA GLU A 163 -3.06 -11.41 11.11
C GLU A 163 -4.21 -10.91 11.98
N ASP A 164 -3.90 -10.38 13.16
CA ASP A 164 -4.90 -9.80 14.06
C ASP A 164 -5.63 -8.64 13.37
N PHE A 165 -4.94 -7.74 12.64
CA PHE A 165 -5.60 -6.66 11.89
C PHE A 165 -6.48 -7.18 10.74
N VAL A 166 -6.01 -8.16 9.96
CA VAL A 166 -6.80 -8.74 8.86
C VAL A 166 -8.07 -9.39 9.43
N GLN A 167 -7.93 -10.20 10.48
CA GLN A 167 -9.04 -10.88 11.14
C GLN A 167 -9.99 -9.90 11.82
N ASP A 168 -9.49 -8.92 12.58
CA ASP A 168 -10.31 -7.92 13.26
C ASP A 168 -11.10 -7.09 12.24
N THR A 169 -10.46 -6.63 11.16
CA THR A 169 -11.16 -5.92 10.09
C THR A 169 -12.32 -6.76 9.54
N PHE A 170 -12.09 -8.04 9.26
CA PHE A 170 -13.13 -8.92 8.71
C PHE A 170 -14.23 -9.29 9.73
N ASP A 171 -13.87 -9.58 10.98
CA ASP A 171 -14.82 -9.90 12.04
C ASP A 171 -15.71 -8.70 12.39
N LEU A 172 -15.14 -7.50 12.45
CA LEU A 172 -15.88 -6.24 12.62
C LEU A 172 -16.79 -5.99 11.42
N TYR A 173 -16.28 -6.22 10.21
CA TYR A 173 -17.04 -6.08 8.97
C TYR A 173 -18.27 -7.00 8.95
N SER A 174 -18.06 -8.30 9.17
CA SER A 174 -19.13 -9.31 9.16
C SER A 174 -20.16 -9.10 10.29
N ALA A 175 -19.74 -8.46 11.39
CA ALA A 175 -20.62 -8.03 12.47
C ALA A 175 -21.40 -6.72 12.18
N GLY A 176 -21.19 -6.08 11.02
CA GLY A 176 -21.83 -4.82 10.63
C GLY A 176 -21.27 -3.59 11.35
N LYS A 177 -20.08 -3.69 11.96
CA LYS A 177 -19.39 -2.61 12.67
C LYS A 177 -18.43 -1.89 11.72
N TYR A 178 -18.96 -1.30 10.66
CA TYR A 178 -18.16 -0.83 9.52
C TYR A 178 -17.11 0.24 9.90
N GLU A 179 -17.44 1.24 10.71
CA GLU A 179 -16.46 2.26 11.13
C GLU A 179 -15.27 1.65 11.88
N GLU A 180 -15.54 0.70 12.81
CA GLU A 180 -14.50 -0.04 13.51
C GLU A 180 -13.68 -0.89 12.52
N ALA A 181 -14.33 -1.56 11.58
CA ALA A 181 -13.68 -2.40 10.56
C ALA A 181 -12.72 -1.60 9.66
N TYR A 182 -13.17 -0.44 9.16
CA TYR A 182 -12.35 0.44 8.32
C TYR A 182 -11.26 1.16 9.12
N THR A 183 -11.49 1.45 10.41
CA THR A 183 -10.41 1.92 11.30
C THR A 183 -9.31 0.86 11.42
N SER A 184 -9.68 -0.39 11.70
CA SER A 184 -8.74 -1.52 11.73
C SER A 184 -8.03 -1.71 10.38
N TYR A 185 -8.75 -1.53 9.27
CA TYR A 185 -8.18 -1.62 7.92
C TYR A 185 -7.03 -0.61 7.75
N LEU A 186 -7.28 0.67 8.04
CA LEU A 186 -6.31 1.76 7.92
C LEU A 186 -5.09 1.54 8.84
N GLU A 187 -5.31 1.01 10.05
CA GLU A 187 -4.22 0.70 10.98
C GLU A 187 -3.34 -0.46 10.50
N GLY A 188 -3.95 -1.55 10.03
CA GLY A 188 -3.22 -2.70 9.51
C GLY A 188 -2.49 -2.41 8.19
N PHE A 189 -3.10 -1.62 7.30
CA PHE A 189 -2.45 -1.15 6.07
C PHE A 189 -1.22 -0.29 6.38
N LYS A 190 -1.24 0.50 7.48
CA LYS A 190 -0.04 1.21 7.96
C LYS A 190 1.01 0.28 8.55
N GLN A 191 0.58 -0.72 9.30
CA GLN A 191 1.47 -1.65 9.99
C GLN A 191 2.35 -2.45 9.02
N ILE A 192 1.82 -2.84 7.85
CA ILE A 192 2.54 -3.73 6.92
C ILE A 192 3.81 -3.11 6.31
N PHE A 193 3.89 -1.78 6.21
CA PHE A 193 5.12 -1.07 5.79
C PHE A 193 6.26 -1.21 6.82
N GLY A 194 5.93 -1.48 8.08
CA GLY A 194 6.91 -1.84 9.10
C GLY A 194 7.58 -3.19 8.81
N ALA A 195 6.86 -4.14 8.21
CA ALA A 195 7.42 -5.44 7.82
C ALA A 195 8.45 -5.28 6.69
N GLY A 196 8.13 -4.48 5.66
CA GLY A 196 9.06 -4.19 4.58
C GLY A 196 10.34 -3.51 5.08
N SER A 197 10.24 -2.56 6.01
CA SER A 197 11.38 -1.94 6.70
C SER A 197 12.24 -2.95 7.49
N ALA A 198 11.61 -3.84 8.26
CA ALA A 198 12.30 -4.83 9.08
C ALA A 198 13.01 -5.90 8.23
N ILE A 199 12.33 -6.46 7.23
CA ILE A 199 12.87 -7.51 6.35
C ILE A 199 14.00 -6.94 5.49
N SER A 200 13.79 -5.80 4.83
CA SER A 200 14.83 -5.17 4.01
C SER A 200 16.04 -4.75 4.85
N GLY A 201 15.82 -4.23 6.07
CA GLY A 201 16.91 -3.85 6.99
C GLY A 201 17.75 -5.05 7.43
N ALA A 202 17.11 -6.19 7.72
CA ALA A 202 17.80 -7.42 8.05
C ALA A 202 18.60 -7.97 6.86
N ILE A 203 18.03 -7.95 5.65
CA ILE A 203 18.70 -8.35 4.41
C ILE A 203 19.91 -7.44 4.13
N ALA A 204 19.76 -6.12 4.27
CA ALA A 204 20.87 -5.17 4.07
C ALA A 204 22.00 -5.37 5.09
N THR A 205 21.65 -5.72 6.34
CA THR A 205 22.63 -6.07 7.37
C THR A 205 23.41 -7.34 7.02
N GLN A 206 22.73 -8.36 6.46
CA GLN A 206 23.36 -9.62 6.04
C GLN A 206 24.19 -9.47 4.77
N PHE A 207 23.74 -8.65 3.80
CA PHE A 207 24.36 -8.47 2.50
C PHE A 207 24.74 -7.00 2.21
N PRO A 208 25.62 -6.37 3.01
CA PRO A 208 25.95 -4.95 2.88
C PRO A 208 26.70 -4.62 1.58
N ASP A 209 27.30 -5.61 0.92
CA ASP A 209 27.94 -5.46 -0.39
C ASP A 209 26.93 -5.37 -1.55
N LYS A 210 25.66 -5.79 -1.32
CA LYS A 210 24.57 -5.77 -2.32
C LYS A 210 23.58 -4.65 -2.05
N PHE A 211 23.19 -4.48 -0.79
CA PHE A 211 22.13 -3.56 -0.39
C PHE A 211 22.68 -2.51 0.57
N SER A 212 22.43 -1.24 0.24
CA SER A 212 22.59 -0.14 1.19
C SER A 212 21.55 -0.23 2.31
N ASP A 213 21.70 0.62 3.33
CA ASP A 213 20.68 0.77 4.37
C ASP A 213 19.35 1.28 3.73
N PRO A 214 18.24 0.53 3.86
CA PRO A 214 16.93 0.96 3.36
C PRO A 214 16.27 2.02 4.25
N ASN A 215 16.65 2.11 5.53
CA ASN A 215 15.92 2.84 6.56
C ASN A 215 16.58 4.21 6.85
N THR A 216 16.90 4.92 5.77
CA THR A 216 17.35 6.32 5.82
C THR A 216 16.15 7.27 5.88
N PRO A 217 16.28 8.52 6.36
CA PRO A 217 15.19 9.50 6.33
C PRO A 217 14.56 9.69 4.95
N ALA A 218 15.37 9.67 3.88
CA ALA A 218 14.86 9.74 2.50
C ALA A 218 14.11 8.46 2.10
N GLY A 219 14.60 7.28 2.50
CA GLY A 219 13.92 6.00 2.27
C GLY A 219 12.61 5.87 3.03
N ASP A 220 12.60 6.25 4.31
CA ASP A 220 11.40 6.32 5.16
C ASP A 220 10.35 7.27 4.57
N PHE A 221 10.80 8.42 4.06
CA PHE A 221 9.92 9.38 3.41
C PHE A 221 9.32 8.82 2.13
N ARG A 222 10.11 8.20 1.23
CA ARG A 222 9.57 7.56 0.02
C ARG A 222 8.58 6.44 0.34
N SER A 223 8.90 5.60 1.32
CA SER A 223 7.98 4.54 1.80
C SER A 223 6.67 5.13 2.32
N THR A 224 6.73 6.25 3.05
CA THR A 224 5.53 6.95 3.55
C THR A 224 4.68 7.52 2.41
N VAL A 225 5.29 8.18 1.42
CA VAL A 225 4.58 8.71 0.24
C VAL A 225 3.90 7.58 -0.52
N ASN A 226 4.64 6.49 -0.78
CA ASN A 226 4.11 5.32 -1.47
C ASN A 226 2.95 4.68 -0.70
N ARG A 227 3.04 4.60 0.63
CA ARG A 227 1.95 4.07 1.47
C ARG A 227 0.66 4.83 1.29
N ILE A 228 0.69 6.15 1.51
CA ILE A 228 -0.54 6.96 1.48
C ILE A 228 -1.16 6.89 0.07
N ALA A 229 -0.33 6.90 -0.97
CA ALA A 229 -0.74 6.80 -2.35
C ALA A 229 -1.34 5.42 -2.73
N ALA A 230 -0.72 4.34 -2.29
CA ALA A 230 -1.20 2.98 -2.54
C ALA A 230 -2.50 2.68 -1.76
N GLU A 231 -2.61 3.15 -0.51
CA GLU A 231 -3.82 3.06 0.29
C GLU A 231 -4.99 3.77 -0.39
N HIS A 232 -4.76 4.97 -0.94
CA HIS A 232 -5.77 5.69 -1.73
C HIS A 232 -6.28 4.87 -2.91
N PHE A 233 -5.38 4.28 -3.71
CA PHE A 233 -5.78 3.47 -4.86
C PHE A 233 -6.67 2.29 -4.43
N ALA A 234 -6.28 1.56 -3.38
CA ALA A 234 -7.08 0.45 -2.86
C ALA A 234 -8.46 0.91 -2.36
N LEU A 235 -8.52 1.99 -1.58
CA LEU A 235 -9.76 2.53 -1.04
C LEU A 235 -10.67 3.11 -2.12
N ALA A 236 -10.11 3.74 -3.16
CA ALA A 236 -10.88 4.25 -4.30
C ALA A 236 -11.58 3.13 -5.06
N GLN A 237 -10.85 2.05 -5.40
CA GLN A 237 -11.44 0.89 -6.08
C GLN A 237 -12.51 0.22 -5.22
N LEU A 238 -12.23 0.03 -3.93
CA LEU A 238 -13.19 -0.53 -2.98
C LEU A 238 -14.46 0.34 -2.91
N SER A 239 -14.32 1.64 -2.68
CA SER A 239 -15.45 2.56 -2.55
C SER A 239 -16.27 2.65 -3.84
N MET A 240 -15.63 2.77 -5.01
CA MET A 240 -16.33 2.80 -6.30
C MET A 240 -17.14 1.50 -6.52
N ALA A 241 -16.56 0.33 -6.24
CA ALA A 241 -17.25 -0.95 -6.33
C ALA A 241 -18.43 -1.06 -5.33
N LYS A 242 -18.24 -0.63 -4.08
CA LYS A 242 -19.29 -0.59 -3.06
C LYS A 242 -20.42 0.36 -3.43
N GLY A 243 -20.11 1.54 -3.95
CA GLY A 243 -21.06 2.53 -4.44
C GLY A 243 -21.87 2.01 -5.63
N TYR A 244 -21.21 1.37 -6.59
CA TYR A 244 -21.87 0.72 -7.73
C TYR A 244 -22.82 -0.40 -7.30
N ASN A 245 -22.37 -1.25 -6.38
CA ASN A 245 -23.15 -2.37 -5.86
C ASN A 245 -24.29 -1.92 -4.92
N GLY A 246 -24.30 -0.66 -4.48
CA GLY A 246 -25.25 -0.17 -3.47
C GLY A 246 -25.07 -0.84 -2.11
N ALA A 247 -23.82 -1.12 -1.73
CA ALA A 247 -23.49 -1.85 -0.51
C ALA A 247 -23.73 -1.00 0.76
N ASP A 248 -24.16 -1.65 1.84
CA ASP A 248 -24.54 -0.99 3.10
C ASP A 248 -23.38 -0.25 3.79
N ASP A 249 -22.15 -0.63 3.47
CA ASP A 249 -20.89 -0.10 4.00
C ASP A 249 -20.28 1.03 3.15
N PHE A 250 -20.90 1.42 2.03
CA PHE A 250 -20.36 2.42 1.09
C PHE A 250 -19.97 3.75 1.77
N ASP A 251 -20.80 4.27 2.68
CA ASP A 251 -20.50 5.51 3.39
C ASP A 251 -19.24 5.39 4.27
N PHE A 252 -18.95 4.19 4.79
CA PHE A 252 -17.76 3.93 5.61
C PHE A 252 -16.50 3.71 4.75
N ALA A 253 -16.64 3.13 3.55
CA ALA A 253 -15.56 3.08 2.57
C ALA A 253 -15.15 4.50 2.13
N ASN A 254 -16.12 5.38 1.86
CA ASN A 254 -15.86 6.80 1.59
C ASN A 254 -15.23 7.51 2.79
N TRP A 255 -15.71 7.26 4.01
CA TRP A 255 -15.09 7.83 5.21
C TRP A 255 -13.62 7.41 5.35
N ALA A 256 -13.27 6.17 5.02
CA ALA A 256 -11.88 5.71 5.03
C ALA A 256 -11.03 6.46 3.98
N GLN A 257 -11.58 6.73 2.78
CA GLN A 257 -10.94 7.61 1.81
C GLN A 257 -10.73 9.03 2.36
N ASP A 258 -11.73 9.60 3.05
CA ASP A 258 -11.59 10.92 3.67
C ASP A 258 -10.44 10.92 4.72
N GLN A 259 -10.29 9.85 5.51
CA GLN A 259 -9.16 9.73 6.44
C GLN A 259 -7.81 9.69 5.73
N ASN A 260 -7.72 8.97 4.60
CA ASN A 260 -6.50 8.95 3.79
C ASN A 260 -6.22 10.32 3.12
N THR A 261 -7.23 11.02 2.62
CA THR A 261 -7.12 12.40 2.10
C THR A 261 -6.59 13.36 3.17
N GLU A 262 -7.09 13.26 4.40
CA GLU A 262 -6.62 14.07 5.53
C GLU A 262 -5.14 13.81 5.85
N GLU A 263 -4.69 12.56 5.70
CA GLU A 263 -3.30 12.19 5.84
C GLU A 263 -2.43 12.77 4.70
N PHE A 264 -2.89 12.71 3.46
CA PHE A 264 -2.25 13.40 2.32
C PHE A 264 -2.11 14.90 2.57
N ARG A 265 -3.19 15.56 3.01
CA ARG A 265 -3.18 16.98 3.37
C ARG A 265 -2.13 17.25 4.45
N GLY A 266 -2.12 16.45 5.52
CA GLY A 266 -1.17 16.58 6.62
C GLY A 266 0.28 16.44 6.15
N ALA A 267 0.55 15.48 5.27
CA ALA A 267 1.87 15.27 4.67
C ALA A 267 2.31 16.48 3.84
N ILE A 268 1.46 17.00 2.95
CA ILE A 268 1.75 18.20 2.14
C ILE A 268 1.95 19.43 3.03
N ALA A 269 1.08 19.63 4.02
CA ALA A 269 1.18 20.75 4.96
C ALA A 269 2.47 20.71 5.78
N SER A 270 2.96 19.53 6.13
CA SER A 270 4.22 19.38 6.87
C SER A 270 5.46 19.85 6.08
N ILE A 271 5.38 19.88 4.74
CA ILE A 271 6.50 20.23 3.84
C ILE A 271 6.32 21.66 3.30
N TYR A 272 5.13 21.96 2.80
CA TYR A 272 4.83 23.21 2.07
C TYR A 272 3.95 24.18 2.87
N GLY A 273 3.50 23.82 4.07
CA GLY A 273 2.67 24.64 4.94
C GLY A 273 1.16 24.42 4.75
N GLU A 274 0.37 24.85 5.73
CA GLU A 274 -1.10 24.67 5.80
C GLU A 274 -1.86 25.20 4.57
N GLU A 275 -1.37 26.29 3.96
CA GLU A 275 -1.99 26.86 2.76
C GLU A 275 -1.88 25.90 1.56
N ALA A 276 -0.72 25.25 1.38
CA ALA A 276 -0.53 24.25 0.33
C ALA A 276 -1.38 23.00 0.57
N GLY A 277 -1.48 22.55 1.84
CA GLY A 277 -2.38 21.45 2.19
C GLY A 277 -3.84 21.78 1.87
N THR A 278 -4.29 23.00 2.19
CA THR A 278 -5.66 23.45 1.88
C THR A 278 -5.93 23.49 0.37
N GLN A 279 -4.98 24.02 -0.42
CA GLN A 279 -5.09 24.05 -1.88
C GLN A 279 -5.12 22.64 -2.49
N PHE A 280 -4.33 21.71 -1.96
CA PHE A 280 -4.37 20.31 -2.38
C PHE A 280 -5.76 19.71 -2.18
N VAL A 281 -6.35 19.85 -0.99
CA VAL A 281 -7.69 19.30 -0.70
C VAL A 281 -8.78 19.93 -1.57
N GLU A 282 -8.66 21.22 -1.90
CA GLU A 282 -9.61 21.87 -2.81
C GLU A 282 -9.62 21.23 -4.21
N ILE A 283 -8.44 20.86 -4.74
CA ILE A 283 -8.34 20.12 -6.00
C ILE A 283 -8.83 18.68 -5.80
N TRP A 284 -8.33 18.01 -4.78
CA TRP A 284 -8.55 16.59 -4.51
C TRP A 284 -10.02 16.26 -4.27
N ASP A 285 -10.69 16.92 -3.33
CA ASP A 285 -12.08 16.56 -2.99
C ASP A 285 -13.04 16.87 -4.14
N ASN A 286 -12.86 18.02 -4.80
CA ASN A 286 -13.81 18.53 -5.79
C ASN A 286 -13.63 17.93 -7.18
N GLN A 287 -12.40 17.61 -7.57
CA GLN A 287 -12.08 17.14 -8.93
C GLN A 287 -11.70 15.66 -8.97
N HIS A 288 -11.40 15.04 -7.83
CA HIS A 288 -11.02 13.62 -7.74
C HIS A 288 -12.08 12.79 -7.01
N ILE A 289 -12.15 12.90 -5.68
CA ILE A 289 -12.98 12.04 -4.83
C ILE A 289 -14.47 12.17 -5.19
N SER A 290 -14.97 13.39 -5.35
CA SER A 290 -16.35 13.62 -5.78
C SER A 290 -16.63 13.08 -7.18
N VAL A 291 -15.67 13.19 -8.11
CA VAL A 291 -15.86 12.78 -9.51
C VAL A 291 -15.80 11.25 -9.64
N GLN A 292 -14.96 10.57 -8.85
CA GLN A 292 -14.99 9.11 -8.73
C GLN A 292 -16.34 8.61 -8.19
N SER A 293 -16.91 9.31 -7.20
CA SER A 293 -18.26 9.02 -6.69
C SER A 293 -19.32 9.22 -7.78
N ASP A 294 -19.23 10.31 -8.56
CA ASP A 294 -20.14 10.59 -9.67
C ASP A 294 -20.05 9.52 -10.77
N LEU A 295 -18.84 9.05 -11.10
CA LEU A 295 -18.61 7.95 -12.04
C LEU A 295 -19.28 6.66 -11.56
N ALA A 296 -19.09 6.29 -10.29
CA ALA A 296 -19.72 5.09 -9.73
C ALA A 296 -21.26 5.18 -9.73
N GLY A 297 -21.81 6.34 -9.35
CA GLY A 297 -23.25 6.59 -9.37
C GLY A 297 -23.85 6.62 -10.79
N ALA A 298 -23.12 7.19 -11.75
CA ALA A 298 -23.51 7.18 -13.16
C ALA A 298 -23.55 5.75 -13.73
N ALA A 299 -22.54 4.94 -13.43
CA ALA A 299 -22.52 3.53 -13.82
C ALA A 299 -23.68 2.74 -13.20
N ALA A 300 -23.97 2.95 -11.90
CA ALA A 300 -25.08 2.28 -11.21
C ALA A 300 -26.46 2.67 -11.77
N SER A 301 -26.61 3.90 -12.26
CA SER A 301 -27.84 4.39 -12.90
C SER A 301 -27.91 4.15 -14.41
N GLU A 302 -26.91 3.44 -14.97
CA GLU A 302 -26.75 3.17 -16.41
C GLU A 302 -26.66 4.45 -17.27
N ASP A 303 -26.26 5.58 -16.68
CA ASP A 303 -26.06 6.85 -17.39
C ASP A 303 -24.66 6.91 -18.02
N GLN A 304 -24.56 6.35 -19.23
CA GLN A 304 -23.31 6.30 -19.99
C GLN A 304 -22.75 7.69 -20.35
N ALA A 305 -23.62 8.70 -20.46
CA ALA A 305 -23.16 10.06 -20.78
C ALA A 305 -22.48 10.68 -19.56
N ALA A 306 -23.12 10.61 -18.40
CA ALA A 306 -22.54 11.10 -17.14
C ALA A 306 -21.27 10.32 -16.75
N ALA A 307 -21.23 9.00 -16.97
CA ALA A 307 -20.03 8.21 -16.72
C ALA A 307 -18.86 8.64 -17.64
N GLY A 308 -19.15 8.92 -18.92
CA GLY A 308 -18.17 9.44 -19.86
C GLY A 308 -17.66 10.84 -19.48
N GLU A 309 -18.54 11.73 -19.02
CA GLU A 309 -18.16 13.08 -18.54
C GLU A 309 -17.27 13.01 -17.29
N ALA A 310 -17.60 12.13 -16.33
CA ALA A 310 -16.78 11.95 -15.13
C ALA A 310 -15.39 11.35 -15.45
N ALA A 311 -15.32 10.37 -16.35
CA ALA A 311 -14.06 9.80 -16.80
C ALA A 311 -13.17 10.83 -17.53
N ASP A 312 -13.76 11.68 -18.36
CA ASP A 312 -13.06 12.78 -19.03
C ASP A 312 -12.55 13.83 -18.02
N ALA A 313 -13.36 14.18 -17.02
CA ALA A 313 -12.96 15.12 -15.97
C ALA A 313 -11.77 14.61 -15.16
N LEU A 314 -11.74 13.32 -14.78
CA LEU A 314 -10.60 12.70 -14.08
C LEU A 314 -9.33 12.73 -14.95
N THR A 315 -9.44 12.22 -16.18
CA THR A 315 -8.28 12.03 -17.07
C THR A 315 -7.77 13.30 -17.72
N ASN A 316 -8.56 14.38 -17.79
CA ASN A 316 -8.14 15.62 -18.43
C ASN A 316 -8.06 16.79 -17.46
N GLU A 317 -9.15 17.12 -16.77
CA GLU A 317 -9.20 18.30 -15.90
C GLU A 317 -8.37 18.08 -14.62
N PHE A 318 -8.72 17.05 -13.84
CA PHE A 318 -8.02 16.74 -12.59
C PHE A 318 -6.54 16.45 -12.80
N ALA A 319 -6.21 15.60 -13.78
CA ALA A 319 -4.81 15.29 -14.09
C ALA A 319 -3.98 16.54 -14.47
N THR A 320 -4.58 17.48 -15.22
CA THR A 320 -3.92 18.74 -15.58
C THR A 320 -3.72 19.65 -14.37
N GLU A 321 -4.75 19.80 -13.53
CA GLU A 321 -4.70 20.69 -12.37
C GLU A 321 -3.75 20.16 -11.30
N LEU A 322 -3.87 18.89 -10.91
CA LEU A 322 -2.97 18.28 -9.94
C LEU A 322 -1.53 18.23 -10.46
N GLY A 323 -1.33 17.88 -11.74
CA GLY A 323 0.01 17.85 -12.33
C GLY A 323 0.66 19.23 -12.40
N THR A 324 -0.12 20.28 -12.69
CA THR A 324 0.36 21.66 -12.64
C THR A 324 0.70 22.10 -11.22
N PHE A 325 -0.15 21.75 -10.24
CA PHE A 325 0.06 22.04 -8.82
C PHE A 325 1.37 21.40 -8.32
N LEU A 326 1.57 20.11 -8.55
CA LEU A 326 2.77 19.38 -8.11
C LEU A 326 4.05 19.87 -8.79
N SER A 327 4.01 20.11 -10.12
CA SER A 327 5.15 20.70 -10.84
C SER A 327 5.53 22.07 -10.28
N THR A 328 4.54 22.91 -9.99
CA THR A 328 4.79 24.25 -9.44
C THR A 328 5.35 24.18 -8.01
N ALA A 329 4.75 23.36 -7.15
CA ALA A 329 5.18 23.19 -5.76
C ALA A 329 6.62 22.67 -5.65
N THR A 330 7.01 21.78 -6.56
CA THR A 330 8.36 21.18 -6.62
C THR A 330 9.37 22.02 -7.41
N GLU A 331 9.00 23.22 -7.86
CA GLU A 331 9.82 24.12 -8.70
C GLU A 331 10.35 23.41 -9.97
N ASP A 332 9.44 22.73 -10.68
CA ASP A 332 9.69 21.98 -11.93
C ASP A 332 10.64 20.78 -11.80
N ARG A 333 10.95 20.34 -10.57
CA ARG A 333 11.67 19.07 -10.34
C ARG A 333 10.87 17.86 -10.76
N MET A 334 9.54 17.95 -10.68
CA MET A 334 8.63 17.08 -11.41
C MET A 334 8.24 17.78 -12.71
N PRO A 335 8.72 17.34 -13.89
CA PRO A 335 8.39 18.00 -15.14
C PRO A 335 6.87 17.97 -15.39
N LYS A 336 6.27 19.14 -15.65
CA LYS A 336 4.82 19.30 -15.78
C LYS A 336 4.15 18.27 -16.68
N GLU A 337 4.63 18.12 -17.92
CA GLU A 337 4.01 17.22 -18.91
C GLU A 337 4.10 15.76 -18.48
N ASP A 338 5.25 15.33 -17.96
CA ASP A 338 5.45 13.96 -17.47
C ASP A 338 4.59 13.68 -16.22
N THR A 339 4.43 14.69 -15.36
CA THR A 339 3.60 14.61 -14.15
C THR A 339 2.12 14.49 -14.50
N ILE A 340 1.63 15.31 -15.43
CA ILE A 340 0.26 15.20 -15.95
C ILE A 340 0.07 13.82 -16.55
N ALA A 341 0.95 13.38 -17.46
CA ALA A 341 0.84 12.06 -18.09
C ALA A 341 0.82 10.90 -17.08
N GLY A 342 1.61 10.98 -16.00
CA GLY A 342 1.60 10.00 -14.92
C GLY A 342 0.26 9.94 -14.18
N ILE A 343 -0.33 11.10 -13.86
CA ILE A 343 -1.66 11.18 -13.22
C ILE A 343 -2.75 10.69 -14.19
N GLN A 344 -2.67 11.04 -15.48
CA GLN A 344 -3.60 10.53 -16.50
C GLN A 344 -3.55 9.00 -16.60
N ALA A 345 -2.36 8.40 -16.55
CA ALA A 345 -2.21 6.95 -16.56
C ALA A 345 -2.82 6.31 -15.30
N HIS A 346 -2.65 6.95 -14.13
CA HIS A 346 -3.31 6.52 -12.89
C HIS A 346 -4.83 6.58 -13.02
N GLU A 347 -5.41 7.71 -13.41
CA GLU A 347 -6.87 7.82 -13.57
C GLU A 347 -7.41 6.83 -14.60
N THR A 348 -6.68 6.61 -15.69
CA THR A 348 -7.05 5.58 -16.68
C THR A 348 -7.09 4.20 -16.04
N SER A 349 -6.08 3.83 -15.25
CA SER A 349 -6.07 2.53 -14.55
C SER A 349 -7.22 2.40 -13.54
N VAL A 350 -7.58 3.49 -12.85
CA VAL A 350 -8.70 3.51 -11.91
C VAL A 350 -10.03 3.28 -12.64
N ILE A 351 -10.25 4.02 -13.73
CA ILE A 351 -11.46 3.96 -14.55
C ILE A 351 -11.59 2.61 -15.26
N ASP A 352 -10.50 2.08 -15.81
CA ASP A 352 -10.49 0.80 -16.51
C ASP A 352 -10.78 -0.35 -15.54
N THR A 353 -10.13 -0.37 -14.37
CA THR A 353 -10.40 -1.36 -13.31
C THR A 353 -11.89 -1.38 -12.96
N PHE A 354 -12.47 -0.20 -12.71
CA PHE A 354 -13.87 -0.05 -12.34
C PHE A 354 -14.83 -0.45 -13.49
N ASN A 355 -14.57 0.01 -14.72
CA ASN A 355 -15.42 -0.31 -15.86
C ASN A 355 -15.40 -1.81 -16.21
N GLN A 356 -14.25 -2.47 -16.07
CA GLN A 356 -14.11 -3.92 -16.24
C GLN A 356 -14.90 -4.67 -15.15
N TYR A 357 -14.84 -4.20 -13.90
CA TYR A 357 -15.66 -4.73 -12.81
C TYR A 357 -17.16 -4.60 -13.10
N VAL A 358 -17.62 -3.42 -13.51
CA VAL A 358 -19.02 -3.15 -13.89
C VAL A 358 -19.47 -4.02 -15.06
N ALA A 359 -18.58 -4.29 -16.02
CA ALA A 359 -18.84 -5.19 -17.14
C ALA A 359 -18.88 -6.68 -16.74
N GLY A 360 -18.51 -7.02 -15.50
CA GLY A 360 -18.39 -8.39 -15.01
C GLY A 360 -17.13 -9.13 -15.51
N ASP A 361 -16.17 -8.39 -16.06
CA ASP A 361 -14.85 -8.91 -16.46
C ASP A 361 -13.88 -8.82 -15.27
N PHE A 362 -14.18 -9.59 -14.23
CA PHE A 362 -13.46 -9.50 -12.95
C PHE A 362 -12.00 -9.92 -13.05
N GLU A 363 -11.66 -10.90 -13.89
CA GLU A 363 -10.27 -11.34 -14.10
C GLU A 363 -9.42 -10.17 -14.62
N THR A 364 -9.85 -9.51 -15.71
CA THR A 364 -9.13 -8.35 -16.25
C THR A 364 -9.20 -7.13 -15.32
N SER A 365 -10.30 -6.95 -14.59
CA SER A 365 -10.42 -5.91 -13.56
C SER A 365 -9.30 -6.03 -12.53
N TYR A 366 -9.07 -7.22 -11.97
CA TYR A 366 -7.97 -7.40 -11.00
C TYR A 366 -6.59 -7.32 -11.66
N GLU A 367 -6.38 -7.79 -12.89
CA GLU A 367 -5.10 -7.56 -13.59
C GLU A 367 -4.78 -6.06 -13.74
N THR A 368 -5.81 -5.26 -14.06
CA THR A 368 -5.69 -3.80 -14.17
C THR A 368 -5.51 -3.15 -12.80
N TYR A 369 -6.23 -3.62 -11.77
CA TYR A 369 -6.08 -3.19 -10.38
C TYR A 369 -4.62 -3.29 -9.94
N ARG A 370 -4.03 -4.48 -10.11
CA ARG A 370 -2.64 -4.76 -9.68
C ARG A 370 -1.64 -3.86 -10.42
N THR A 371 -1.88 -3.63 -11.71
CA THR A 371 -1.06 -2.70 -12.52
C THR A 371 -1.19 -1.25 -12.03
N GLY A 372 -2.40 -0.79 -11.74
CA GLY A 372 -2.67 0.56 -11.23
C GLY A 372 -2.14 0.77 -9.80
N TYR A 373 -2.21 -0.27 -8.96
CA TYR A 373 -1.64 -0.27 -7.61
C TYR A 373 -0.12 -0.08 -7.66
N ALA A 374 0.58 -0.82 -8.54
CA ALA A 374 2.02 -0.68 -8.75
C ALA A 374 2.41 0.73 -9.24
N LEU A 375 1.58 1.37 -10.09
CA LEU A 375 1.82 2.72 -10.59
C LEU A 375 1.89 3.77 -9.46
N MET A 376 1.23 3.55 -8.32
CA MET A 376 1.33 4.46 -7.16
C MET A 376 2.76 4.52 -6.59
N PHE A 377 3.53 3.44 -6.70
CA PHE A 377 4.93 3.40 -6.27
C PHE A 377 5.85 4.19 -7.21
N ASP A 378 5.52 4.26 -8.51
CA ASP A 378 6.23 5.09 -9.49
C ASP A 378 5.95 6.58 -9.27
N ILE A 379 4.67 6.94 -9.05
CA ILE A 379 4.27 8.32 -8.72
C ILE A 379 4.95 8.77 -7.43
N GLY A 380 4.91 7.93 -6.39
CA GLY A 380 5.54 8.24 -5.12
C GLY A 380 7.07 8.29 -5.21
N ALA A 381 7.70 7.53 -6.12
CA ALA A 381 9.13 7.68 -6.43
C ALA A 381 9.45 9.06 -7.01
N GLY A 382 8.68 9.53 -7.98
CA GLY A 382 8.83 10.86 -8.58
C GLY A 382 8.65 11.99 -7.56
N LEU A 383 7.55 11.94 -6.80
CA LEU A 383 7.23 12.96 -5.79
C LEU A 383 8.26 13.00 -4.65
N SER A 384 8.61 11.83 -4.10
CA SER A 384 9.58 11.76 -3.01
C SER A 384 10.97 12.21 -3.46
N SER A 385 11.41 11.83 -4.66
CA SER A 385 12.69 12.30 -5.22
C SER A 385 12.71 13.81 -5.40
N ALA A 386 11.63 14.41 -5.93
CA ALA A 386 11.55 15.85 -6.14
C ALA A 386 11.61 16.63 -4.82
N ILE A 387 10.90 16.16 -3.79
CA ILE A 387 10.89 16.79 -2.46
C ILE A 387 12.25 16.65 -1.77
N VAL A 388 12.87 15.47 -1.82
CA VAL A 388 14.20 15.24 -1.22
C VAL A 388 15.26 16.09 -1.92
N ASP A 389 15.17 16.29 -3.24
CA ASP A 389 16.06 17.19 -3.97
C ASP A 389 15.78 18.68 -3.66
N GLN A 390 14.53 19.06 -3.40
CA GLN A 390 14.17 20.42 -3.01
C GLN A 390 14.62 20.77 -1.59
N PHE A 391 14.51 19.82 -0.66
CA PHE A 391 14.79 20.02 0.77
C PHE A 391 15.81 19.00 1.33
N PRO A 392 17.02 18.87 0.74
CA PRO A 392 17.97 17.82 1.11
C PRO A 392 18.39 17.91 2.59
N ASP A 393 18.38 19.11 3.17
CA ASP A 393 18.74 19.34 4.57
C ASP A 393 17.78 18.67 5.58
N ASN A 394 16.56 18.34 5.15
CA ASN A 394 15.58 17.65 5.99
C ASN A 394 15.79 16.13 6.05
N PHE A 395 16.64 15.57 5.18
CA PHE A 395 16.76 14.12 4.98
C PHE A 395 18.17 13.56 5.21
N HIS A 396 19.06 14.32 5.87
CA HIS A 396 20.39 13.84 6.21
C HIS A 396 20.36 12.71 7.25
N ASN A 397 21.23 11.73 7.06
CA ASN A 397 21.54 10.70 8.07
C ASN A 397 22.40 11.30 9.18
N ASP A 398 21.81 12.08 10.08
CA ASP A 398 22.54 12.55 11.25
C ASP A 398 22.78 11.39 12.22
N ALA A 399 23.94 10.73 12.09
CA ALA A 399 24.41 9.85 13.14
C ALA A 399 24.57 10.68 14.43
N PRO A 400 24.04 10.25 15.59
CA PRO A 400 24.08 11.07 16.80
C PRO A 400 25.53 11.39 17.19
N GLU A 401 25.86 12.68 17.27
CA GLU A 401 27.14 13.15 17.79
C GLU A 401 27.30 12.71 19.25
N LYS A 402 28.12 11.68 19.46
CA LYS A 402 28.52 11.07 20.74
C LYS A 402 27.44 10.21 21.40
N MET A 403 27.66 8.90 21.37
CA MET A 403 27.10 7.97 22.35
C MET A 403 27.48 8.40 23.77
N PRO A 404 26.52 8.65 24.68
CA PRO A 404 26.81 8.71 26.11
C PRO A 404 27.36 7.36 26.54
N LYS A 405 28.46 7.35 27.30
CA LYS A 405 28.94 6.15 28.00
C LYS A 405 27.95 5.82 29.12
N THR A 406 26.90 5.06 28.80
CA THR A 406 26.08 4.40 29.82
C THR A 406 26.00 2.93 29.47
N GLY A 407 26.82 2.14 30.15
CA GLY A 407 26.76 0.69 30.07
C GLY A 407 25.46 0.19 30.67
N PHE A 408 24.52 -0.16 29.81
CA PHE A 408 23.54 -1.24 29.97
C PHE A 408 23.17 -1.67 28.55
N GLY A 409 23.62 -2.86 28.15
CA GLY A 409 23.36 -3.42 26.83
C GLY A 409 21.96 -4.02 26.76
N GLY A 410 21.28 -3.76 25.64
CA GLY A 410 19.95 -4.25 25.31
C GLY A 410 18.96 -3.10 25.21
N THR A 411 18.73 -2.63 23.98
CA THR A 411 17.78 -1.59 23.47
C THR A 411 18.47 -0.42 22.75
N ALA A 412 19.36 -0.70 21.80
CA ALA A 412 19.91 0.32 20.92
C ALA A 412 19.91 -0.23 19.49
N GLY A 413 18.98 0.29 18.68
CA GLY A 413 18.75 -0.13 17.30
C GLY A 413 17.47 0.41 16.66
N GLN A 414 16.56 1.05 17.42
CA GLN A 414 15.51 1.87 16.81
C GLN A 414 16.05 3.29 16.64
N SER A 415 16.09 3.78 15.39
CA SER A 415 16.41 5.16 15.10
C SER A 415 15.42 6.07 15.84
N ASN A 416 15.93 7.10 16.52
CA ASN A 416 15.10 8.11 17.18
C ASN A 416 14.23 8.92 16.18
N THR A 417 14.47 8.78 14.88
CA THR A 417 13.64 9.32 13.79
C THR A 417 12.34 8.53 13.62
N MET A 418 12.32 7.22 13.86
CA MET A 418 11.09 6.43 13.85
C MET A 418 10.11 6.91 14.93
N VAL A 419 10.60 7.27 16.13
CA VAL A 419 9.75 7.87 17.16
C VAL A 419 9.23 9.22 16.69
N LEU A 420 10.03 10.06 16.04
CA LEU A 420 9.57 11.39 15.56
C LEU A 420 8.52 11.30 14.45
N TRP A 421 8.63 10.34 13.53
CA TRP A 421 7.67 10.14 12.45
C TRP A 421 6.46 9.30 12.85
N VAL A 422 6.62 8.20 13.59
CA VAL A 422 5.51 7.45 14.21
C VAL A 422 4.73 8.36 15.16
N THR A 423 5.40 9.25 15.89
CA THR A 423 4.75 10.23 16.77
C THR A 423 4.13 11.39 15.98
N LEU A 424 4.63 11.79 14.81
CA LEU A 424 3.90 12.67 13.88
C LEU A 424 2.64 11.98 13.30
N SER A 425 2.77 10.73 12.85
CA SER A 425 1.66 9.93 12.31
C SER A 425 0.58 9.63 13.35
N SER A 426 0.96 9.43 14.62
CA SER A 426 0.01 9.21 15.73
C SER A 426 -0.50 10.50 16.38
N LEU A 427 0.17 11.65 16.20
CA LEU A 427 -0.33 12.95 16.67
C LEU A 427 -1.42 13.55 15.74
N ILE A 428 -1.52 13.13 14.48
CA ILE A 428 -2.58 13.57 13.56
C ILE A 428 -3.97 13.05 14.00
N LEU A 429 -4.04 11.86 14.61
CA LEU A 429 -5.31 11.27 15.05
C LEU A 429 -5.92 11.91 16.31
N ILE A 430 -5.15 12.70 17.07
CA ILE A 430 -5.68 13.38 18.29
C ILE A 430 -6.40 14.71 17.93
N GLY A 431 -6.28 15.18 16.67
CA GLY A 431 -6.88 16.45 16.21
C GLY A 431 -8.09 16.33 15.27
N ALA A 432 -8.35 15.17 14.66
CA ALA A 432 -9.37 15.01 13.60
C ALA A 432 -10.80 14.72 14.10
N GLY A 433 -11.05 14.87 15.40
CA GLY A 433 -12.39 14.78 15.97
C GLY A 433 -13.24 16.03 15.76
N THR A 434 -13.30 16.62 14.55
CA THR A 434 -14.29 17.67 14.22
C THR A 434 -14.60 17.76 12.72
N LEU A 435 -15.75 17.19 12.34
CA LEU A 435 -16.70 17.68 11.31
C LEU A 435 -16.12 18.12 9.95
N THR A 436 -15.92 17.19 9.02
CA THR A 436 -16.05 17.49 7.58
C THR A 436 -17.53 17.48 7.20
N TYR A 437 -18.13 18.67 7.17
CA TYR A 437 -19.44 18.89 6.58
C TYR A 437 -19.28 18.86 5.06
N ARG A 438 -19.67 17.75 4.43
CA ARG A 438 -19.82 17.66 2.97
C ARG A 438 -20.71 18.83 2.53
N GLN A 439 -20.15 19.82 1.83
CA GLN A 439 -20.97 20.87 1.22
C GLN A 439 -21.77 20.22 0.09
N SER A 440 -22.99 19.78 0.39
CA SER A 440 -23.96 19.41 -0.62
C SER A 440 -24.13 20.59 -1.57
N LYS A 441 -23.80 20.42 -2.87
CA LYS A 441 -24.16 21.37 -3.92
C LYS A 441 -25.64 21.74 -3.74
N GLN A 442 -25.92 23.02 -3.51
CA GLN A 442 -27.29 23.53 -3.55
C GLN A 442 -27.85 23.29 -4.95
N GLN A 443 -29.01 22.63 -5.02
CA GLN A 443 -29.86 22.58 -6.22
C GLN A 443 -30.28 23.98 -6.66
#